data_AF-A0A4P9VTX2-F1
#
_entry.id   AF-A0A4P9VTX2-F1
#
_cell.length_a   1.000
_cell.length_b   1.000
_cell.length_c   1.000
_cell.angle_alpha   90.00
_cell.angle_beta   90.00
_cell.angle_gamma   90.00
#
_symmetry.space_group_name_H-M   'P 1'
#
loop_
_entity.id
_entity.type
_entity.pdbx_description
1 polymer ?
#
loop_
_entity_poly.entity_id
_entity_poly.type
_entity_poly.pdbx_seq_one_letter_code
_entity_poly.pdbx_strand_id
1 'polypeptide(L)'
;MKIYKLFLISTILLSQFVSADVLKFYQVSESSEKICKEILFGGDDLISKKIKNNLVSIINVDPDKSFNVESTTKNENKLVITGKLFSEPEDPSQKLLGVTLHTSYKGVSGTLIKTEVNLKYNTPQLIGGVCNRDNAESEEAEASELWFALLSKK
;
A
#
# COMPACT_ATOMS: atom_id res chain seq x y z
N MET A 1 -60.43 -13.42 26.05
CA MET A 1 -60.15 -13.63 24.62
C MET A 1 -59.64 -12.32 24.02
N LYS A 2 -58.32 -12.18 23.82
CA LYS A 2 -57.69 -11.24 22.88
C LYS A 2 -56.34 -11.84 22.50
N ILE A 3 -56.27 -12.39 21.29
CA ILE A 3 -55.04 -12.76 20.61
C ILE A 3 -54.66 -11.55 19.78
N TYR A 4 -53.48 -10.99 20.03
CA TYR A 4 -52.66 -10.42 18.96
C TYR A 4 -51.26 -11.00 19.12
N LYS A 5 -51.00 -12.01 18.28
CA LYS A 5 -49.67 -12.34 17.79
C LYS A 5 -49.13 -11.10 17.08
N LEU A 6 -47.90 -10.69 17.37
CA LEU A 6 -46.96 -10.34 16.30
C LEU A 6 -45.54 -10.41 16.86
N PHE A 7 -44.90 -11.51 16.49
CA PHE A 7 -43.46 -11.69 16.38
C PHE A 7 -42.79 -10.42 15.85
N LEU A 8 -41.89 -9.83 16.63
CA LEU A 8 -40.83 -8.95 16.10
C LEU A 8 -39.60 -9.83 15.89
N ILE A 9 -39.63 -10.58 14.77
CA ILE A 9 -38.46 -11.27 14.23
C ILE A 9 -37.61 -10.23 13.50
N SER A 10 -36.32 -10.31 13.84
CA SER A 10 -35.12 -9.94 13.07
C SER A 10 -35.30 -8.99 11.88
N THR A 11 -34.66 -7.84 12.00
CA THR A 11 -34.06 -7.01 10.93
C THR A 11 -33.63 -5.75 11.68
N ILE A 12 -32.38 -5.55 12.05
CA ILE A 12 -31.23 -5.23 11.19
C ILE A 12 -29.99 -5.35 12.09
N LEU A 13 -29.16 -6.37 11.87
CA LEU A 13 -27.77 -6.38 12.37
C LEU A 13 -26.91 -7.25 11.44
N LEU A 14 -27.06 -7.03 10.14
CA LEU A 14 -26.21 -7.63 9.10
C LEU A 14 -25.12 -6.66 8.59
N SER A 15 -25.04 -5.43 9.12
CA SER A 15 -24.06 -4.44 8.68
C SER A 15 -22.65 -4.63 9.28
N GLN A 16 -22.41 -5.65 10.10
CA GLN A 16 -21.14 -5.79 10.84
C GLN A 16 -20.16 -6.83 10.27
N PHE A 17 -20.41 -7.38 9.08
CA PHE A 17 -19.51 -8.36 8.45
C PHE A 17 -18.96 -7.90 7.10
N VAL A 18 -18.78 -6.60 6.90
CA VAL A 18 -17.85 -6.17 5.84
C VAL A 18 -16.45 -6.44 6.40
N SER A 19 -15.82 -7.54 5.97
CA SER A 19 -14.40 -7.79 6.28
C SER A 19 -13.65 -6.53 5.84
N ALA A 20 -13.09 -5.80 6.82
CA ALA A 20 -12.31 -4.61 6.53
C ALA A 20 -11.11 -5.03 5.68
N ASP A 21 -10.82 -4.31 4.61
CA ASP A 21 -9.61 -4.58 3.87
C ASP A 21 -8.40 -4.14 4.67
N VAL A 22 -7.30 -4.88 4.52
CA VAL A 22 -6.03 -4.58 5.14
C VAL A 22 -5.04 -4.24 4.04
N LEU A 23 -4.45 -3.05 4.13
CA LEU A 23 -3.29 -2.66 3.32
C LEU A 23 -2.03 -2.83 4.14
N LYS A 24 -1.06 -3.54 3.56
CA LYS A 24 0.31 -3.63 4.10
C LYS A 24 1.24 -2.92 3.14
N PHE A 25 2.07 -2.03 3.68
CA PHE A 25 3.07 -1.30 2.92
C PHE A 25 4.45 -1.87 3.18
N TYR A 26 5.18 -2.11 2.12
CA TYR A 26 6.52 -2.69 2.16
C TYR A 26 7.52 -1.77 1.48
N GLN A 27 8.72 -1.72 2.05
CA GLN A 27 9.89 -1.12 1.43
C GLN A 27 10.83 -2.22 0.98
N VAL A 28 11.33 -2.09 -0.25
CA VAL A 28 12.53 -2.78 -0.70
C VAL A 28 13.64 -1.74 -0.79
N SER A 29 14.63 -1.88 0.08
CA SER A 29 15.86 -1.12 0.02
C SER A 29 16.95 -2.07 -0.48
N GLU A 30 17.26 -2.01 -1.77
CA GLU A 30 18.44 -2.69 -2.32
C GLU A 30 19.33 -1.69 -3.08
N SER A 31 20.63 -1.90 -3.00
CA SER A 31 21.66 -0.97 -3.43
C SER A 31 22.03 -1.08 -4.92
N SER A 32 21.08 -1.37 -5.83
CA SER A 32 21.44 -1.40 -7.26
C SER A 32 20.29 -1.09 -8.22
N GLU A 33 20.63 -0.37 -9.29
CA GLU A 33 19.85 -0.19 -10.52
C GLU A 33 19.23 -1.49 -11.06
N LYS A 34 19.88 -2.63 -10.77
CA LYS A 34 19.46 -3.97 -11.21
C LYS A 34 18.07 -4.32 -10.69
N ILE A 35 17.72 -3.95 -9.45
CA ILE A 35 16.39 -4.29 -8.91
C ILE A 35 15.28 -3.52 -9.63
N CYS A 36 15.54 -2.27 -10.00
CA CYS A 36 14.61 -1.47 -10.78
C CYS A 36 14.37 -2.07 -12.17
N LYS A 37 15.44 -2.49 -12.87
CA LYS A 37 15.31 -3.18 -14.15
C LYS A 37 14.56 -4.50 -14.00
N GLU A 38 14.92 -5.31 -13.02
CA GLU A 38 14.27 -6.61 -12.80
C GLU A 38 12.79 -6.48 -12.43
N ILE A 39 12.37 -5.44 -11.72
CA ILE A 39 10.96 -5.23 -11.36
C ILE A 39 10.17 -4.62 -12.53
N LEU A 40 10.77 -3.73 -13.32
CA LEU A 40 10.14 -3.19 -14.53
C LEU A 40 9.93 -4.26 -15.62
N PHE A 41 10.80 -5.27 -15.69
CA PHE A 41 10.80 -6.28 -16.77
C PHE A 41 10.45 -7.70 -16.31
N GLY A 42 10.35 -7.97 -15.00
CA GLY A 42 10.35 -9.34 -14.45
C GLY A 42 8.99 -9.95 -14.08
N GLY A 43 7.91 -9.17 -14.09
CA GLY A 43 6.59 -9.65 -13.70
C GLY A 43 6.45 -10.02 -12.21
N ASP A 44 5.23 -10.37 -11.81
CA ASP A 44 4.79 -10.52 -10.41
C ASP A 44 5.60 -11.55 -9.59
N ASP A 45 6.20 -12.55 -10.25
CA ASP A 45 6.94 -13.64 -9.61
C ASP A 45 8.31 -13.21 -9.03
N LEU A 46 8.94 -12.18 -9.58
CA LEU A 46 10.21 -11.63 -9.07
C LEU A 46 10.00 -10.78 -7.81
N ILE A 47 8.84 -10.13 -7.72
CA ILE A 47 8.41 -9.30 -6.60
C ILE A 47 8.29 -10.17 -5.34
N SER A 48 7.62 -11.33 -5.42
CA SER A 48 7.41 -12.21 -4.26
C SER A 48 8.69 -12.79 -3.62
N LYS A 49 9.77 -12.99 -4.39
CA LYS A 49 11.03 -13.60 -3.92
C LYS A 49 12.09 -12.59 -3.46
N LYS A 50 12.10 -11.38 -4.03
CA LYS A 50 13.12 -10.35 -3.75
C LYS A 50 12.68 -9.30 -2.76
N ILE A 51 11.38 -9.18 -2.45
CA ILE A 51 10.95 -8.39 -1.31
C ILE A 51 11.36 -9.12 -0.03
N LYS A 52 12.61 -8.93 0.43
CA LYS A 52 12.96 -9.10 1.84
C LYS A 52 12.27 -7.96 2.60
N ASN A 53 11.01 -8.25 2.93
CA ASN A 53 9.99 -7.34 3.44
C ASN A 53 10.44 -6.58 4.69
N ASN A 54 10.88 -5.34 4.54
CA ASN A 54 10.72 -4.37 5.62
C ASN A 54 9.26 -3.94 5.57
N LEU A 55 8.43 -4.62 6.35
CA LEU A 55 7.06 -4.18 6.60
C LEU A 55 7.14 -2.80 7.26
N VAL A 56 6.61 -1.80 6.56
CA VAL A 56 6.66 -0.39 6.98
C VAL A 56 5.46 -0.08 7.85
N SER A 57 4.28 -0.55 7.43
CA SER A 57 3.02 -0.28 8.11
C SER A 57 1.94 -1.28 7.68
N ILE A 58 0.96 -1.46 8.57
CA ILE A 58 -0.29 -2.18 8.31
C ILE A 58 -1.43 -1.25 8.72
N ILE A 59 -2.39 -1.05 7.83
CA ILE A 59 -3.61 -0.29 8.14
C ILE A 59 -4.85 -1.10 7.75
N ASN A 60 -5.88 -0.98 8.56
CA ASN A 60 -7.23 -1.32 8.13
C ASN A 60 -7.75 -0.12 7.33
N VAL A 61 -8.31 -0.39 6.16
CA VAL A 61 -8.90 0.65 5.32
C VAL A 61 -10.39 0.43 5.20
N ASP A 62 -11.11 1.51 5.45
CA ASP A 62 -12.50 1.62 5.08
C ASP A 62 -12.57 2.01 3.60
N PRO A 63 -13.41 1.35 2.79
CA PRO A 63 -13.70 1.82 1.44
C PRO A 63 -14.09 3.29 1.44
N ASP A 64 -13.58 4.00 0.45
CA ASP A 64 -13.88 5.41 0.19
C ASP A 64 -13.43 6.42 1.26
N LYS A 65 -12.69 6.00 2.29
CA LYS A 65 -12.02 6.92 3.23
C LYS A 65 -10.55 7.09 2.88
N SER A 66 -10.07 8.32 3.05
CA SER A 66 -8.66 8.62 2.92
C SER A 66 -7.88 8.12 4.13
N PHE A 67 -6.64 7.71 3.90
CA PHE A 67 -5.69 7.31 4.94
C PHE A 67 -4.40 8.14 4.82
N ASN A 68 -3.68 8.24 5.95
CA ASN A 68 -2.33 8.77 6.04
C ASN A 68 -1.48 7.79 6.84
N VAL A 69 -0.31 7.45 6.33
CA VAL A 69 0.68 6.59 6.98
C VAL A 69 2.01 7.33 6.97
N GLU A 70 2.57 7.51 8.15
CA GLU A 70 3.90 8.07 8.33
C GLU A 70 4.83 6.99 8.86
N SER A 71 6.01 6.87 8.26
CA SER A 71 7.03 5.94 8.73
C SER A 71 8.41 6.55 8.62
N THR A 72 9.26 6.22 9.58
CA THR A 72 10.69 6.56 9.56
C THR A 72 11.48 5.28 9.38
N THR A 73 12.31 5.22 8.34
CA THR A 73 13.17 4.07 8.05
C THR A 73 14.52 4.24 8.76
N LYS A 74 15.35 3.19 8.75
CA LYS A 74 16.62 3.14 9.51
C LYS A 74 17.62 4.26 9.20
N ASN A 75 17.51 4.94 8.05
CA ASN A 75 18.42 6.00 7.62
C ASN A 75 17.85 7.42 7.82
N GLU A 76 16.88 7.57 8.73
CA GLU A 76 16.13 8.82 8.95
C GLU A 76 15.31 9.26 7.73
N ASN A 77 14.98 8.32 6.84
CA ASN A 77 14.11 8.61 5.72
C ASN A 77 12.69 8.64 6.24
N LYS A 78 11.98 9.74 6.05
CA LYS A 78 10.53 9.77 6.32
C LYS A 78 9.79 9.46 5.04
N LEU A 79 8.88 8.51 5.13
CA LEU A 79 7.87 8.24 4.12
C LEU A 79 6.53 8.68 4.66
N VAL A 80 5.84 9.52 3.89
CA VAL A 80 4.43 9.83 4.08
C VAL A 80 3.67 9.20 2.92
N ILE A 81 2.73 8.32 3.22
CA ILE A 81 1.82 7.71 2.27
C ILE A 81 0.42 8.24 2.55
N THR A 82 -0.13 9.02 1.62
CA THR A 82 -1.54 9.42 1.68
C THR A 82 -2.29 8.75 0.55
N GLY A 83 -3.51 8.28 0.79
CA GLY A 83 -4.23 7.59 -0.26
C GLY A 83 -5.67 7.33 0.08
N LYS A 84 -6.34 6.64 -0.84
CA LYS A 84 -7.74 6.23 -0.73
C LYS A 84 -7.93 4.94 -1.53
N LEU A 85 -8.63 3.98 -0.93
CA LEU A 85 -8.98 2.73 -1.58
C LEU A 85 -10.43 2.80 -2.06
N PHE A 86 -10.62 2.61 -3.36
CA PHE A 86 -11.92 2.61 -4.02
C PHE A 86 -12.31 1.18 -4.36
N SER A 87 -13.59 0.86 -4.19
CA SER A 87 -14.10 -0.42 -4.67
C SER A 87 -14.28 -0.34 -6.19
N GLU A 88 -13.88 -1.40 -6.91
CA GLU A 88 -14.14 -1.52 -8.34
C GLU A 88 -15.46 -2.28 -8.57
N PRO A 89 -16.54 -1.62 -9.03
CA PRO A 89 -17.85 -2.26 -9.14
C PRO A 89 -17.86 -3.37 -10.20
N GLU A 90 -17.05 -3.25 -11.23
CA GLU A 90 -16.99 -4.18 -12.36
C GLU A 90 -16.16 -5.42 -12.05
N ASP A 91 -15.22 -5.33 -11.10
CA ASP A 91 -14.38 -6.45 -10.68
C ASP A 91 -14.13 -6.43 -9.16
N PRO A 92 -14.93 -7.15 -8.37
CA PRO A 92 -14.79 -7.19 -6.91
C PRO A 92 -13.55 -7.98 -6.45
N SER A 93 -12.79 -8.60 -7.36
CA SER A 93 -11.52 -9.26 -7.04
C SER A 93 -10.34 -8.29 -6.94
N GLN A 94 -10.56 -7.03 -7.29
CA GLN A 94 -9.58 -5.96 -7.19
C GLN A 94 -10.16 -4.67 -6.62
N LYS A 95 -9.28 -3.73 -6.28
CA LYS A 95 -9.62 -2.40 -5.78
C LYS A 95 -8.68 -1.36 -6.35
N LEU A 96 -9.19 -0.19 -6.71
CA LEU A 96 -8.34 0.90 -7.16
C LEU A 96 -7.73 1.62 -5.96
N LEU A 97 -6.41 1.68 -5.88
CA LEU A 97 -5.68 2.45 -4.88
C LEU A 97 -5.15 3.73 -5.54
N GLY A 98 -5.68 4.88 -5.13
CA GLY A 98 -5.05 6.18 -5.39
C GLY A 98 -4.10 6.53 -4.25
N VAL A 99 -2.83 6.80 -4.54
CA VAL A 99 -1.81 7.05 -3.52
C VAL A 99 -0.82 8.13 -3.92
N THR A 100 -0.44 8.95 -2.95
CA THR A 100 0.65 9.92 -3.00
C THR A 100 1.72 9.51 -2.00
N LEU A 101 2.93 9.28 -2.47
CA LEU A 101 4.12 8.98 -1.69
C LEU A 101 4.98 10.24 -1.63
N HIS A 102 5.36 10.65 -0.44
CA HIS A 102 6.34 11.71 -0.22
C HIS A 102 7.49 11.14 0.61
N THR A 103 8.70 11.13 0.04
CA THR A 103 9.91 10.73 0.75
C THR A 103 10.70 11.95 1.15
N SER A 104 11.37 11.89 2.30
CA SER A 104 12.43 12.82 2.70
C SER A 104 13.61 12.02 3.23
N TYR A 105 14.82 12.55 3.08
CA TYR A 105 16.07 11.92 3.50
C TYR A 105 16.81 12.88 4.43
N LYS A 106 17.08 12.48 5.68
CA LYS A 106 17.76 13.34 6.68
C LYS A 106 17.16 14.75 6.78
N GLY A 107 15.82 14.84 6.72
CA GLY A 107 15.08 16.11 6.78
C GLY A 107 15.01 16.91 5.47
N VAL A 108 15.72 16.51 4.42
CA VAL A 108 15.61 17.11 3.08
C VAL A 108 14.41 16.50 2.35
N SER A 109 13.48 17.33 1.91
CA SER A 109 12.34 16.89 1.10
C SER A 109 12.84 16.21 -0.17
N GLY A 110 12.42 14.97 -0.39
CA GLY A 110 12.76 14.17 -1.55
C GLY A 110 11.63 14.10 -2.55
N THR A 111 11.39 12.90 -3.09
CA THR A 111 10.51 12.66 -4.23
C THR A 111 9.05 12.65 -3.82
N LEU A 112 8.21 13.27 -4.66
CA LEU A 112 6.75 13.15 -4.61
C LEU A 112 6.29 12.28 -5.78
N ILE A 113 5.62 11.17 -5.49
CA ILE A 113 5.07 10.25 -6.49
C ILE A 113 3.55 10.20 -6.31
N LYS A 114 2.80 10.37 -7.39
CA LYS A 114 1.35 10.17 -7.40
C LYS A 114 1.05 9.02 -8.36
N THR A 115 0.35 8.01 -7.89
CA THR A 115 0.01 6.85 -8.71
C THR A 115 -1.41 6.35 -8.40
N GLU A 116 -1.96 5.64 -9.37
CA GLU A 116 -3.18 4.86 -9.23
C GLU A 116 -2.88 3.43 -9.65
N VAL A 117 -3.20 2.47 -8.79
CA VAL A 117 -2.87 1.05 -9.01
C VAL A 117 -4.07 0.19 -8.70
N ASN A 118 -4.45 -0.69 -9.63
CA ASN A 118 -5.47 -1.71 -9.39
C ASN A 118 -4.89 -2.81 -8.53
N LEU A 119 -5.23 -2.83 -7.24
CA LEU A 119 -4.75 -3.82 -6.30
C LEU A 119 -5.53 -5.14 -6.40
N LYS A 120 -4.82 -6.24 -6.59
CA LYS A 120 -5.36 -7.60 -6.49
C LYS A 120 -5.14 -8.15 -5.09
N TYR A 121 -6.11 -8.91 -4.58
CA TYR A 121 -5.96 -9.54 -3.27
C TYR A 121 -4.76 -10.50 -3.24
N ASN A 122 -3.97 -10.40 -2.18
CA ASN A 122 -2.82 -11.25 -1.87
C ASN A 122 -1.65 -11.16 -2.86
N THR A 123 -1.61 -10.12 -3.70
CA THR A 123 -0.49 -9.85 -4.61
C THR A 123 0.14 -8.50 -4.27
N PRO A 124 1.45 -8.46 -3.93
CA PRO A 124 2.15 -7.20 -3.72
C PRO A 124 2.31 -6.45 -5.05
N GLN A 125 2.01 -5.15 -5.06
CA GLN A 125 2.06 -4.34 -6.27
C GLN A 125 2.82 -3.05 -6.04
N LEU A 126 3.63 -2.67 -7.03
CA LEU A 126 4.47 -1.49 -6.97
C LEU A 126 3.60 -0.24 -6.98
N ILE A 127 3.76 0.61 -5.96
CA ILE A 127 3.06 1.90 -5.85
C ILE A 127 4.00 3.08 -6.03
N GLY A 128 5.30 2.86 -6.12
CA GLY A 128 6.26 3.89 -6.44
C GLY A 128 7.67 3.52 -6.05
N GLY A 129 8.61 4.36 -6.42
CA GLY A 129 10.00 4.18 -6.06
C GLY A 129 10.91 5.16 -6.78
N VAL A 130 12.17 5.16 -6.36
CA VAL A 130 13.25 5.92 -6.96
C VAL A 130 14.37 4.94 -7.27
N CYS A 131 14.81 4.96 -8.52
CA CYS A 131 15.93 4.18 -9.01
C CYS A 131 17.12 5.11 -9.13
N ASN A 132 18.31 4.68 -8.68
CA ASN A 132 19.54 5.46 -8.77
C ASN A 132 19.33 6.89 -8.24
N ARG A 133 19.13 6.99 -6.93
CA ARG A 133 18.87 8.29 -6.30
C ARG A 133 20.12 9.15 -6.40
N ASP A 134 20.13 10.06 -7.38
CA ASP A 134 21.11 11.13 -7.47
C ASP A 134 21.07 11.94 -6.17
N ASN A 135 22.10 11.78 -5.36
CA ASN A 135 22.28 12.60 -4.17
C ASN A 135 23.47 13.51 -4.47
N ALA A 136 23.22 14.79 -4.71
CA ALA A 136 24.23 15.78 -5.11
C ALA A 136 25.36 15.99 -4.06
N GLU A 137 25.28 15.31 -2.91
CA GLU A 137 26.11 15.54 -1.72
C GLU A 137 26.81 14.27 -1.18
N SER A 138 26.81 13.13 -1.89
CA SER A 138 27.27 11.83 -1.34
C SER A 138 28.13 11.02 -2.31
N GLU A 139 29.32 10.57 -1.86
CA GLU A 139 30.17 9.57 -2.56
C GLU A 139 29.73 8.10 -2.32
N GLU A 140 28.74 7.85 -1.44
CA GLU A 140 28.22 6.51 -1.20
C GLU A 140 27.24 6.07 -2.32
N ALA A 141 27.43 4.82 -2.78
CA ALA A 141 26.65 4.22 -3.85
C ALA A 141 25.13 4.25 -3.60
N GLU A 142 24.42 4.63 -4.65
CA GLU A 142 22.98 4.90 -4.74
C GLU A 142 22.11 3.72 -4.27
N ALA A 143 21.36 3.91 -3.18
CA ALA A 143 20.30 2.98 -2.82
C ALA A 143 19.05 3.26 -3.66
N SER A 144 18.54 2.24 -4.36
CA SER A 144 17.21 2.30 -4.97
C SER A 144 16.17 1.97 -3.90
N GLU A 145 15.07 2.71 -3.89
CA GLU A 145 13.98 2.54 -2.94
C GLU A 145 12.69 2.25 -3.70
N LEU A 146 12.09 1.08 -3.47
CA LEU A 146 10.83 0.69 -4.08
C LEU A 146 9.79 0.42 -3.00
N TRP A 147 8.54 0.81 -3.27
CA TRP A 147 7.43 0.76 -2.33
C TRP A 147 6.28 -0.06 -2.91
N PHE A 148 5.81 -1.01 -2.11
CA PHE A 148 4.74 -1.93 -2.52
C PHE A 148 3.55 -1.84 -1.57
N ALA A 149 2.35 -2.04 -2.12
CA ALA A 149 1.13 -2.27 -1.36
C ALA A 149 0.67 -3.71 -1.54
N LEU A 150 0.17 -4.32 -0.46
CA LEU A 150 -0.49 -5.62 -0.48
C LEU A 150 -1.89 -5.47 0.10
N LEU A 151 -2.89 -5.79 -0.71
CA LEU A 151 -4.29 -5.86 -0.30
C LEU A 151 -4.61 -7.26 0.22
N SER A 152 -5.25 -7.36 1.38
CA SER A 152 -5.71 -8.61 1.95
C SER A 152 -7.07 -8.43 2.64
N LYS A 153 -7.86 -9.50 2.74
CA LYS A 153 -9.04 -9.50 3.61
C LYS A 153 -8.60 -9.68 5.07
N LYS A 154 -9.27 -9.00 5.99
CA LYS A 154 -9.10 -9.21 7.43
C LYS A 154 -9.63 -10.57 7.85
#